data_AF-A0A836V4S7-F1
#
_entry.id   AF-A0A836V4S7-F1
#
_cell.length_a   1.000
_cell.length_b   1.000
_cell.length_c   1.000
_cell.angle_alpha   90.00
_cell.angle_beta   90.00
_cell.angle_gamma   90.00
#
_symmetry.space_group_name_H-M   'P 1'
#
loop_
_entity.id
_entity.type
_entity.pdbx_description
1 polymer ?
#
loop_
_entity_poly.entity_id
_entity_poly.type
_entity_poly.pdbx_seq_one_letter_code
_entity_poly.pdbx_strand_id
1 'polypeptide(L)'
;MTKKICLAAFGALLLLFASTSASTSAMVGSSVTENQETYQWIQVPAWLAGTWQTRVRTFFDSIDCSTGRRLLSKPVNIAVSMVRTIGTQQDSYGRIWHYIATPYQRTLETNEYCETQNIIQVSVLSSYTDKLTLRTIGKVVRSPRSRQQLYDSFYEITDVTYSPLSDGIIKVEMKISDFDASGKPLHVSRSICIDRRIRPFTVINYDERGNLEQKFLEFQADKR
;
A
#
# COMPACT_ATOMS: atom_id res chain seq x y z
N MET A 1 -15.26 -35.70 -14.69
CA MET A 1 -13.83 -35.70 -15.05
C MET A 1 -13.36 -34.25 -15.12
N THR A 2 -12.88 -33.72 -14.00
CA THR A 2 -12.54 -32.30 -13.87
C THR A 2 -11.02 -32.19 -13.86
N LYS A 3 -10.46 -31.64 -14.95
CA LYS A 3 -9.01 -31.43 -15.08
C LYS A 3 -8.56 -30.40 -14.03
N LYS A 4 -7.87 -30.89 -13.00
CA LYS A 4 -7.06 -30.06 -12.09
C LYS A 4 -5.89 -29.49 -12.90
N ILE A 5 -5.88 -28.18 -13.09
CA ILE A 5 -4.69 -27.45 -13.53
C ILE A 5 -3.88 -27.17 -12.27
N CYS A 6 -2.84 -27.98 -12.04
CA CYS A 6 -1.79 -27.66 -11.06
C CYS A 6 -0.97 -26.47 -11.59
N LEU A 7 -1.04 -25.32 -10.92
CA LEU A 7 0.06 -24.36 -10.94
C LEU A 7 0.94 -24.66 -9.71
N ALA A 8 1.94 -25.51 -9.93
CA ALA A 8 3.05 -25.69 -9.01
C ALA A 8 4.33 -25.40 -9.80
N ALA A 9 4.94 -24.25 -9.57
CA ALA A 9 6.34 -23.99 -9.92
C ALA A 9 6.80 -22.67 -9.26
N PHE A 10 7.27 -22.75 -8.01
CA PHE A 10 8.17 -21.74 -7.45
C PHE A 10 9.20 -22.45 -6.58
N GLY A 11 10.19 -23.07 -7.22
CA GLY A 11 11.29 -23.74 -6.56
C GLY A 11 12.50 -23.80 -7.47
N ALA A 12 13.66 -23.50 -6.89
CA ALA A 12 15.02 -23.53 -7.42
C ALA A 12 15.40 -22.36 -8.37
N LEU A 13 16.61 -21.79 -8.33
CA LEU A 13 17.90 -22.39 -8.01
C LEU A 13 18.94 -21.29 -7.68
N LEU A 14 19.78 -21.54 -6.67
CA LEU A 14 21.03 -20.84 -6.37
C LEU A 14 22.10 -21.30 -7.38
N LEU A 15 22.82 -20.40 -8.05
CA LEU A 15 24.15 -20.69 -8.62
C LEU A 15 25.00 -19.40 -8.69
N LEU A 16 26.23 -19.53 -8.18
CA LEU A 16 27.32 -18.55 -8.16
C LEU A 16 27.91 -18.32 -9.56
N PHE A 17 28.18 -17.06 -9.93
CA PHE A 17 29.35 -16.65 -10.71
C PHE A 17 29.75 -15.21 -10.38
N ALA A 18 31.05 -14.96 -10.41
CA ALA A 18 31.74 -13.73 -10.01
C ALA A 18 32.01 -12.78 -11.19
N SER A 19 32.20 -11.50 -10.85
CA SER A 19 32.82 -10.38 -11.60
C SER A 19 32.03 -9.84 -12.81
N THR A 20 31.98 -8.54 -13.14
CA THR A 20 32.65 -7.32 -12.68
C THR A 20 31.74 -6.10 -12.97
N SER A 21 32.00 -5.02 -12.23
CA SER A 21 31.42 -3.67 -12.23
C SER A 21 30.76 -3.13 -13.52
N ALA A 22 29.55 -2.59 -13.35
CA ALA A 22 29.15 -1.32 -13.95
C ALA A 22 28.11 -0.62 -13.07
N SER A 23 28.29 0.68 -12.93
CA SER A 23 27.68 1.59 -11.96
C SER A 23 26.18 1.83 -12.15
N THR A 24 25.43 1.79 -11.06
CA THR A 24 24.38 2.79 -10.76
C THR A 24 24.37 3.00 -9.26
N SER A 25 25.08 4.05 -8.86
CA SER A 25 25.03 4.60 -7.51
C SER A 25 23.71 5.34 -7.30
N ALA A 26 23.28 5.34 -6.04
CA ALA A 26 22.15 6.05 -5.45
C ALA A 26 20.75 5.51 -5.78
N MET A 27 20.12 4.82 -4.81
CA MET A 27 18.71 5.01 -4.39
C MET A 27 18.28 4.11 -3.19
N VAL A 28 19.18 3.69 -2.30
CA VAL A 28 18.80 3.29 -0.92
C VAL A 28 19.95 3.69 0.01
N GLY A 29 20.06 4.99 0.25
CA GLY A 29 21.19 5.60 0.96
C GLY A 29 20.72 6.79 1.78
N SER A 30 19.71 6.58 2.62
CA SER A 30 19.49 7.42 3.79
C SER A 30 18.86 6.51 4.83
N SER A 31 19.59 6.37 5.93
CA SER A 31 19.16 5.75 7.18
C SER A 31 17.79 6.31 7.58
N VAL A 32 16.72 5.64 7.16
CA VAL A 32 15.44 5.77 7.85
C VAL A 32 15.69 5.08 9.18
N THR A 33 15.96 5.88 10.21
CA THR A 33 15.98 5.43 11.60
C THR A 33 14.62 4.80 11.86
N GLU A 34 14.58 3.47 11.90
CA GLU A 34 13.37 2.63 12.00
C GLU A 34 12.55 2.89 13.29
N ASN A 35 13.03 3.79 14.16
CA ASN A 35 12.52 4.04 15.51
C ASN A 35 11.97 5.46 15.77
N GLN A 36 11.93 6.36 14.79
CA GLN A 36 11.32 7.68 15.01
C GLN A 36 9.89 7.71 14.49
N GLU A 37 8.92 7.77 15.41
CA GLU A 37 7.54 8.06 15.06
C GLU A 37 7.47 9.44 14.39
N THR A 38 6.92 9.43 13.18
CA THR A 38 6.63 10.63 12.40
C THR A 38 5.13 10.69 12.17
N TYR A 39 4.57 11.89 12.21
CA TYR A 39 3.17 12.08 11.90
C TYR A 39 2.99 13.22 10.91
N GLN A 40 1.90 13.14 10.17
CA GLN A 40 1.48 14.20 9.25
C GLN A 40 -0.04 14.22 9.15
N TRP A 41 -0.55 15.41 8.83
CA TRP A 41 -1.93 15.63 8.46
C TRP A 41 -2.01 15.91 6.97
N ILE A 42 -2.80 15.09 6.26
CA ILE A 42 -3.09 15.32 4.85
C ILE A 42 -4.54 15.73 4.68
N GLN A 43 -4.79 16.74 3.86
CA GLN A 43 -6.15 17.07 3.46
C GLN A 43 -6.64 15.99 2.48
N VAL A 44 -7.84 15.48 2.71
CA VAL A 44 -8.50 14.50 1.83
C VAL A 44 -9.79 15.09 1.26
N PRO A 45 -10.13 14.78 -0.01
CA PRO A 45 -11.37 15.28 -0.59
C PRO A 45 -12.59 14.59 0.04
N ALA A 46 -13.72 15.29 0.08
CA ALA A 46 -14.94 14.81 0.72
C ALA A 46 -15.46 13.49 0.13
N TRP A 47 -15.29 13.27 -1.19
CA TRP A 47 -15.69 12.01 -1.84
C TRP A 47 -14.85 10.80 -1.39
N LEU A 48 -13.65 11.02 -0.83
CA LEU A 48 -12.78 9.95 -0.34
C LEU A 48 -12.96 9.68 1.17
N ALA A 49 -13.50 10.64 1.92
CA ALA A 49 -13.69 10.50 3.36
C ALA A 49 -14.80 9.49 3.70
N GLY A 50 -14.57 8.67 4.73
CA GLY A 50 -15.47 7.61 5.19
C GLY A 50 -14.79 6.25 5.38
N THR A 51 -15.58 5.23 5.69
CA THR A 51 -15.10 3.84 5.75
C THR A 51 -15.43 3.10 4.47
N TRP A 52 -14.43 2.42 3.90
CA TRP A 52 -14.48 1.73 2.62
C TRP A 52 -14.20 0.24 2.79
N GLN A 53 -14.86 -0.57 1.98
CA GLN A 53 -14.60 -2.00 1.88
C GLN A 53 -14.14 -2.37 0.47
N THR A 54 -13.03 -3.11 0.40
CA THR A 54 -12.57 -3.81 -0.80
C THR A 54 -12.84 -5.31 -0.65
N ARG A 55 -13.39 -5.94 -1.69
CA ARG A 55 -13.64 -7.40 -1.73
C ARG A 55 -12.79 -8.14 -2.76
N VAL A 56 -12.40 -7.46 -3.83
CA VAL A 56 -11.64 -8.05 -4.94
C VAL A 56 -10.60 -7.04 -5.39
N ARG A 57 -9.37 -7.52 -5.60
CA ARG A 57 -8.31 -6.79 -6.27
C ARG A 57 -7.96 -7.51 -7.56
N THR A 58 -7.88 -6.77 -8.66
CA THR A 58 -7.54 -7.31 -9.98
C THR A 58 -6.13 -6.88 -10.33
N PHE A 59 -5.21 -7.83 -10.45
CA PHE A 59 -3.89 -7.60 -11.01
C PHE A 59 -3.94 -7.81 -12.52
N PHE A 60 -3.56 -6.82 -13.29
CA PHE A 60 -3.61 -6.87 -14.77
C PHE A 60 -2.23 -6.76 -15.41
N ASP A 61 -1.20 -6.47 -14.62
CA ASP A 61 0.18 -6.47 -15.08
C ASP A 61 1.13 -6.86 -13.95
N SER A 62 2.16 -7.63 -14.28
CA SER A 62 3.25 -7.99 -13.36
C SER A 62 4.46 -8.40 -14.17
N ILE A 63 5.62 -7.89 -13.80
CA ILE A 63 6.90 -8.08 -14.48
C ILE A 63 7.95 -8.51 -13.46
N ASP A 64 8.71 -9.54 -13.79
CA ASP A 64 9.96 -9.90 -13.10
C ASP A 64 11.06 -8.96 -13.60
N CYS A 65 11.60 -8.14 -12.70
CA CYS A 65 12.58 -7.11 -13.07
C CYS A 65 13.95 -7.67 -13.45
N SER A 66 14.27 -8.90 -13.03
CA SER A 66 15.55 -9.54 -13.35
C SER A 66 15.59 -10.11 -14.78
N THR A 67 14.45 -10.60 -15.26
CA THR A 67 14.33 -11.21 -16.59
C THR A 67 13.58 -10.33 -17.60
N GLY A 68 12.88 -9.30 -17.14
CA GLY A 68 11.96 -8.49 -17.94
C GLY A 68 10.69 -9.25 -18.35
N ARG A 69 10.49 -10.50 -17.89
CA ARG A 69 9.38 -11.34 -18.33
C ARG A 69 8.09 -10.93 -17.62
N ARG A 70 7.00 -10.85 -18.40
CA ARG A 70 5.65 -10.70 -17.85
C ARG A 70 5.24 -11.97 -17.11
N LEU A 71 4.78 -11.82 -15.87
CA LEU A 71 4.33 -12.92 -15.01
C LEU A 71 2.85 -13.24 -15.20
N LEU A 72 2.06 -12.28 -15.69
CA LEU A 72 0.63 -12.44 -15.95
C LEU A 72 0.36 -12.43 -17.45
N SER A 73 -0.26 -13.50 -17.96
CA SER A 73 -0.77 -13.57 -19.34
C SER A 73 -2.19 -13.01 -19.47
N LYS A 74 -2.92 -12.91 -18.36
CA LYS A 74 -4.28 -12.36 -18.26
C LYS A 74 -4.51 -11.74 -16.88
N PRO A 75 -5.51 -10.86 -16.71
CA PRO A 75 -5.88 -10.35 -15.41
C PRO A 75 -6.25 -11.46 -14.42
N VAL A 76 -5.83 -11.29 -13.16
CA VAL A 76 -6.08 -12.22 -12.05
C VAL A 76 -6.82 -11.49 -10.94
N ASN A 77 -7.94 -12.08 -10.51
CA ASN A 77 -8.74 -11.59 -9.40
C ASN A 77 -8.31 -12.28 -8.11
N ILE A 78 -7.96 -11.48 -7.10
CA ILE A 78 -7.64 -11.95 -5.76
C ILE A 78 -8.76 -11.48 -4.83
N ALA A 79 -9.39 -12.42 -4.15
CA ALA A 79 -10.32 -12.12 -3.08
C ALA A 79 -9.54 -11.51 -1.91
N VAL A 80 -10.00 -10.35 -1.45
CA VAL A 80 -9.42 -9.62 -0.31
C VAL A 80 -10.55 -9.22 0.62
N SER A 81 -10.29 -9.16 1.92
CA SER A 81 -11.22 -8.57 2.88
C SER A 81 -10.52 -7.42 3.57
N MET A 82 -10.70 -6.22 3.03
CA MET A 82 -10.03 -5.02 3.56
C MET A 82 -11.07 -3.96 3.88
N VAL A 83 -11.02 -3.45 5.10
CA VAL A 83 -11.80 -2.29 5.55
C VAL A 83 -10.82 -1.19 5.94
N ARG A 84 -11.02 0.02 5.41
CA ARG A 84 -10.19 1.18 5.78
C ARG A 84 -11.04 2.42 6.00
N THR A 85 -10.62 3.26 6.93
CA THR A 85 -11.24 4.55 7.19
C THR A 85 -10.29 5.66 6.73
N ILE A 86 -10.80 6.59 5.93
CA ILE A 86 -10.06 7.75 5.43
C ILE A 86 -10.76 9.02 5.92
N GLY A 87 -9.97 10.00 6.35
CA GLY A 87 -10.44 11.17 7.08
C GLY A 87 -10.63 10.87 8.57
N THR A 88 -10.21 11.81 9.41
CA THR A 88 -10.31 11.72 10.88
C THR A 88 -10.87 13.00 11.47
N GLN A 89 -10.41 14.17 11.02
CA GLN A 89 -10.79 15.46 11.59
C GLN A 89 -11.34 16.39 10.51
N GLN A 90 -12.06 17.44 10.92
CA GLN A 90 -12.63 18.45 10.03
C GLN A 90 -12.35 19.83 10.59
N ASP A 91 -11.92 20.77 9.75
CA ASP A 91 -11.71 22.15 10.17
C ASP A 91 -12.99 23.02 10.06
N SER A 92 -12.90 24.26 10.51
CA SER A 92 -14.01 25.23 10.49
C SER A 92 -14.48 25.59 9.08
N TYR A 93 -13.69 25.31 8.03
CA TYR A 93 -14.06 25.50 6.64
C TYR A 93 -14.67 24.23 6.01
N GLY A 94 -14.89 23.19 6.82
CA GLY A 94 -15.44 21.92 6.37
C GLY A 94 -14.43 21.02 5.64
N ARG A 95 -13.14 21.40 5.57
CA ARG A 95 -12.11 20.57 4.93
C ARG A 95 -11.78 19.38 5.83
N ILE A 96 -11.68 18.20 5.23
CA ILE A 96 -11.44 16.95 5.94
C ILE A 96 -9.95 16.63 5.92
N TRP A 97 -9.44 16.24 7.07
CA TRP A 97 -8.04 15.94 7.32
C TRP A 97 -7.89 14.50 7.79
N HIS A 98 -6.86 13.82 7.30
CA HIS A 98 -6.53 12.47 7.70
C HIS A 98 -5.18 12.47 8.43
N TYR A 99 -5.19 11.98 9.66
CA TYR A 99 -3.99 11.75 10.45
C TYR A 99 -3.26 10.50 9.97
N ILE A 100 -1.97 10.62 9.73
CA ILE A 100 -1.08 9.49 9.41
C ILE A 100 0.05 9.53 10.44
N ALA A 101 0.22 8.43 11.17
CA ALA A 101 1.38 8.19 12.02
C ALA A 101 2.14 6.99 11.47
N THR A 102 3.42 7.19 11.17
CA THR A 102 4.34 6.15 10.70
C THR A 102 5.48 5.98 11.71
N PRO A 103 5.98 4.75 11.94
CA PRO A 103 5.57 3.52 11.28
C PRO A 103 4.21 3.00 11.78
N TYR A 104 3.50 2.24 10.95
CA TYR A 104 2.33 1.46 11.36
C TYR A 104 2.25 0.14 10.60
N GLN A 105 1.65 -0.87 11.23
CA GLN A 105 1.47 -2.18 10.62
C GLN A 105 0.08 -2.36 10.04
N ARG A 106 -0.01 -3.05 8.90
CA ARG A 106 -1.27 -3.57 8.38
C ARG A 106 -1.06 -4.99 7.87
N THR A 107 -2.08 -5.82 8.02
CA THR A 107 -2.09 -7.19 7.52
C THR A 107 -3.03 -7.31 6.33
N LEU A 108 -2.56 -7.99 5.29
CA LEU A 108 -3.37 -8.39 4.15
C LEU A 108 -3.47 -9.92 4.15
N GLU A 109 -4.69 -10.41 4.22
CA GLU A 109 -4.96 -11.83 4.08
C GLU A 109 -5.60 -12.13 2.72
N THR A 110 -5.04 -13.13 2.05
CA THR A 110 -5.61 -13.71 0.84
C THR A 110 -5.76 -15.22 1.02
N ASN A 111 -6.35 -15.88 0.02
CA ASN A 111 -6.43 -17.35 0.01
C ASN A 111 -5.06 -18.02 -0.20
N GLU A 112 -4.08 -17.30 -0.74
CA GLU A 112 -2.79 -17.85 -1.14
C GLU A 112 -1.68 -17.54 -0.13
N TYR A 113 -1.73 -16.36 0.49
CA TYR A 113 -0.72 -15.87 1.41
C TYR A 113 -1.31 -14.95 2.50
N CYS A 114 -0.57 -14.84 3.59
CA CYS A 114 -0.72 -13.77 4.58
C CYS A 114 0.46 -12.80 4.42
N GLU A 115 0.21 -11.52 4.55
CA GLU A 115 1.23 -10.48 4.39
C GLU A 115 1.11 -9.46 5.52
N THR A 116 2.22 -9.18 6.18
CA THR A 116 2.35 -8.07 7.13
C THR A 116 3.19 -6.98 6.49
N GLN A 117 2.63 -5.78 6.40
CA GLN A 117 3.30 -4.60 5.87
C GLN A 117 3.56 -3.62 7.01
N ASN A 118 4.83 -3.33 7.28
CA ASN A 118 5.24 -2.24 8.15
C ASN A 118 5.45 -0.98 7.29
N ILE A 119 4.46 -0.10 7.26
CA ILE A 119 4.50 1.14 6.49
C ILE A 119 5.32 2.15 7.27
N ILE A 120 6.45 2.57 6.70
CA ILE A 120 7.42 3.48 7.34
C ILE A 120 7.30 4.91 6.82
N GLN A 121 6.70 5.11 5.66
CA GLN A 121 6.52 6.43 5.06
C GLN A 121 5.26 6.49 4.21
N VAL A 122 4.57 7.63 4.29
CA VAL A 122 3.50 8.03 3.37
C VAL A 122 3.81 9.42 2.83
N SER A 123 3.51 9.68 1.56
CA SER A 123 3.70 11.00 0.95
C SER A 123 2.60 11.28 -0.06
N VAL A 124 2.13 12.53 -0.12
CA VAL A 124 1.18 12.97 -1.15
C VAL A 124 1.97 13.25 -2.42
N LEU A 125 1.67 12.54 -3.51
CA LEU A 125 2.27 12.78 -4.82
C LEU A 125 1.50 13.84 -5.61
N SER A 126 0.17 13.79 -5.55
CA SER A 126 -0.69 14.79 -6.18
C SER A 126 -2.08 14.80 -5.54
N SER A 127 -2.71 15.98 -5.52
CA SER A 127 -4.08 16.17 -5.02
C SER A 127 -4.83 17.10 -5.98
N TYR A 128 -5.89 16.56 -6.57
CA TYR A 128 -6.81 17.24 -7.48
C TYR A 128 -8.25 17.02 -6.99
N THR A 129 -9.19 17.78 -7.54
CA THR A 129 -10.61 17.70 -7.16
C THR A 129 -11.19 16.29 -7.31
N ASP A 130 -10.77 15.54 -8.33
CA ASP A 130 -11.28 14.21 -8.69
C ASP A 130 -10.24 13.09 -8.50
N LYS A 131 -9.07 13.40 -7.91
CA LYS A 131 -7.99 12.43 -7.80
C LYS A 131 -7.05 12.73 -6.65
N LEU A 132 -6.75 11.72 -5.85
CA LEU A 132 -5.68 11.78 -4.84
C LEU A 132 -4.67 10.67 -5.10
N THR A 133 -3.39 11.01 -5.21
CA THR A 133 -2.31 10.03 -5.36
C THR A 133 -1.37 10.10 -4.17
N LEU A 134 -1.18 8.96 -3.50
CA LEU A 134 -0.26 8.80 -2.39
C LEU A 134 0.83 7.80 -2.76
N ARG A 135 2.02 7.96 -2.19
CA ARG A 135 3.08 6.96 -2.16
C ARG A 135 3.21 6.41 -0.76
N THR A 136 3.25 5.09 -0.63
CA THR A 136 3.62 4.41 0.63
C THR A 136 4.91 3.64 0.42
N ILE A 137 5.79 3.68 1.42
CA ILE A 137 6.99 2.85 1.47
C ILE A 137 6.87 1.98 2.72
N GLY A 138 7.11 0.69 2.58
CA GLY A 138 7.03 -0.25 3.70
C GLY A 138 7.95 -1.45 3.55
N LYS A 139 8.24 -2.08 4.67
CA LYS A 139 8.84 -3.42 4.72
C LYS A 139 7.72 -4.45 4.76
N VAL A 140 7.79 -5.41 3.86
CA VAL A 140 6.77 -6.45 3.70
C VAL A 140 7.35 -7.78 4.10
N VAL A 141 6.57 -8.54 4.86
CA VAL A 141 6.82 -9.93 5.20
C VAL A 141 5.66 -10.75 4.67
N ARG A 142 5.91 -11.61 3.68
CA ARG A 142 4.88 -12.44 3.04
C ARG A 142 5.10 -13.91 3.36
N SER A 143 4.03 -14.58 3.77
CA SER A 143 4.00 -15.98 4.14
C SER A 143 3.02 -16.74 3.23
N PRO A 144 3.50 -17.62 2.34
CA PRO A 144 2.62 -18.49 1.56
C PRO A 144 1.85 -19.43 2.48
N ARG A 145 0.53 -19.56 2.31
CA ARG A 145 -0.28 -20.50 3.10
C ARG A 145 0.08 -21.97 2.81
N SER A 146 0.67 -22.25 1.66
CA SER A 146 1.08 -23.60 1.24
C SER A 146 2.40 -24.09 1.85
N ARG A 147 3.17 -23.22 2.54
CA ARG A 147 4.47 -23.58 3.11
C ARG A 147 4.54 -23.18 4.57
N GLN A 148 4.99 -24.10 5.40
CA GLN A 148 5.01 -23.91 6.86
C GLN A 148 6.03 -22.87 7.35
N GLN A 149 6.96 -22.34 6.53
CA GLN A 149 8.07 -21.55 7.09
C GLN A 149 8.87 -20.59 6.21
N LEU A 150 8.60 -20.41 4.91
CA LEU A 150 9.36 -19.45 4.10
C LEU A 150 8.68 -18.09 4.12
N TYR A 151 9.25 -17.16 4.87
CA TYR A 151 8.90 -15.74 4.85
C TYR A 151 9.79 -15.04 3.84
N ASP A 152 9.20 -14.51 2.76
CA ASP A 152 9.91 -13.56 1.91
C ASP A 152 9.80 -12.18 2.55
N SER A 153 10.93 -11.51 2.77
CA SER A 153 10.98 -10.13 3.24
C SER A 153 11.57 -9.21 2.19
N PHE A 154 10.88 -8.13 1.87
CA PHE A 154 11.29 -7.18 0.85
C PHE A 154 10.78 -5.78 1.18
N TYR A 155 11.29 -4.77 0.50
CA TYR A 155 10.75 -3.42 0.55
C TYR A 155 9.71 -3.25 -0.56
N GLU A 156 8.61 -2.59 -0.26
CA GLU A 156 7.55 -2.27 -1.21
C GLU A 156 7.38 -0.75 -1.30
N ILE A 157 7.35 -0.25 -2.53
CA ILE A 157 6.86 1.10 -2.85
C ILE A 157 5.55 0.96 -3.60
N THR A 158 4.49 1.52 -3.02
CA THR A 158 3.15 1.50 -3.62
C THR A 158 2.68 2.92 -3.90
N ASP A 159 2.50 3.23 -5.17
CA ASP A 159 1.77 4.43 -5.62
C ASP A 159 0.30 4.06 -5.72
N VAL A 160 -0.54 4.66 -4.87
CA VAL A 160 -1.99 4.45 -4.86
C VAL A 160 -2.71 5.69 -5.34
N THR A 161 -3.58 5.52 -6.33
CA THR A 161 -4.41 6.58 -6.90
C THR A 161 -5.88 6.27 -6.60
N TYR A 162 -6.55 7.21 -5.94
CA TYR A 162 -7.98 7.19 -5.69
C TYR A 162 -8.69 8.10 -6.69
N SER A 163 -9.81 7.65 -7.24
CA SER A 163 -10.71 8.46 -8.08
C SER A 163 -12.17 8.07 -7.83
N PRO A 164 -13.11 9.03 -7.79
CA PRO A 164 -14.53 8.74 -7.64
C PRO A 164 -15.09 8.16 -8.93
N LEU A 165 -15.98 7.17 -8.82
CA LEU A 165 -16.77 6.64 -9.94
C LEU A 165 -18.23 7.08 -9.85
N SER A 166 -18.78 7.07 -8.64
CA SER A 166 -20.11 7.56 -8.30
C SER A 166 -20.16 7.84 -6.80
N ASP A 167 -21.28 8.35 -6.28
CA ASP A 167 -21.43 8.42 -4.83
C ASP A 167 -21.30 7.03 -4.19
N GLY A 168 -20.55 6.98 -3.09
CA GLY A 168 -20.23 5.73 -2.38
C GLY A 168 -19.35 4.72 -3.13
N ILE A 169 -18.81 5.04 -4.31
CA ILE A 169 -17.96 4.13 -5.10
C ILE A 169 -16.70 4.84 -5.59
N ILE A 170 -15.53 4.29 -5.27
CA ILE A 170 -14.25 4.78 -5.77
C ILE A 170 -13.48 3.68 -6.50
N LYS A 171 -12.69 4.10 -7.49
CA LYS A 171 -11.65 3.29 -8.12
C LYS A 171 -10.33 3.53 -7.40
N VAL A 172 -9.63 2.45 -7.09
CA VAL A 172 -8.28 2.48 -6.52
C VAL A 172 -7.33 1.79 -7.48
N GLU A 173 -6.35 2.52 -7.99
CA GLU A 173 -5.31 2.00 -8.86
C GLU A 173 -3.98 1.98 -8.11
N MET A 174 -3.22 0.90 -8.24
CA MET A 174 -1.96 0.72 -7.54
C MET A 174 -0.87 0.34 -8.54
N LYS A 175 0.28 1.01 -8.44
CA LYS A 175 1.55 0.53 -8.99
C LYS A 175 2.43 0.13 -7.81
N ILE A 176 2.80 -1.13 -7.77
CA ILE A 176 3.54 -1.75 -6.67
C ILE A 176 4.92 -2.13 -7.20
N SER A 177 5.97 -1.74 -6.50
CA SER A 177 7.36 -2.06 -6.86
C SER A 177 8.04 -2.69 -5.65
N ASP A 178 8.50 -3.92 -5.80
CA ASP A 178 9.13 -4.72 -4.76
C ASP A 178 10.65 -4.71 -4.96
N PHE A 179 11.41 -4.60 -3.87
CA PHE A 179 12.87 -4.53 -3.85
C PHE A 179 13.45 -5.46 -2.79
N ASP A 180 14.57 -6.10 -3.08
CA ASP A 180 15.28 -6.88 -2.07
C ASP A 180 15.96 -5.99 -1.02
N ALA A 181 16.62 -6.60 -0.03
CA ALA A 181 17.33 -5.90 1.03
C ALA A 181 18.50 -5.01 0.53
N SER A 182 19.00 -5.25 -0.69
CA SER A 182 20.04 -4.43 -1.33
C SER A 182 19.47 -3.27 -2.16
N GLY A 183 18.14 -3.18 -2.28
CA GLY A 183 17.46 -2.19 -3.11
C GLY A 183 17.35 -2.60 -4.59
N LYS A 184 17.67 -3.85 -4.94
CA LYS A 184 17.50 -4.35 -6.31
C LYS A 184 16.01 -4.60 -6.59
N PRO A 185 15.45 -4.11 -7.70
CA PRO A 185 14.07 -4.38 -8.06
C PRO A 185 13.83 -5.89 -8.28
N LEU A 186 12.78 -6.42 -7.65
CA LEU A 186 12.33 -7.81 -7.79
C LEU A 186 11.16 -7.89 -8.77
N HIS A 187 10.08 -7.17 -8.46
CA HIS A 187 8.84 -7.22 -9.21
C HIS A 187 8.23 -5.82 -9.34
N VAL A 188 7.56 -5.58 -10.46
CA VAL A 188 6.62 -4.45 -10.59
C VAL A 188 5.28 -5.01 -10.98
N SER A 189 4.21 -4.61 -10.27
CA SER A 189 2.85 -5.00 -10.59
C SER A 189 1.91 -3.82 -10.63
N ARG A 190 0.80 -4.00 -11.35
CA ARG A 190 -0.30 -3.04 -11.42
C ARG A 190 -1.60 -3.72 -11.06
N SER A 191 -2.36 -3.08 -10.21
CA SER A 191 -3.67 -3.57 -9.81
C SER A 191 -4.71 -2.47 -9.73
N ILE A 192 -5.97 -2.90 -9.77
CA ILE A 192 -7.14 -2.07 -9.61
C ILE A 192 -8.11 -2.74 -8.65
N CYS A 193 -8.77 -1.97 -7.80
CA CYS A 193 -9.95 -2.43 -7.08
C CYS A 193 -11.05 -1.36 -7.06
N ILE A 194 -12.28 -1.83 -6.88
CA ILE A 194 -13.45 -0.98 -6.66
C ILE A 194 -13.83 -1.08 -5.20
N ASP A 195 -13.90 0.08 -4.58
CA ASP A 195 -14.17 0.23 -3.17
C ASP A 195 -15.55 0.81 -2.97
N ARG A 196 -16.29 0.19 -2.04
CA ARG A 196 -17.64 0.62 -1.68
C ARG A 196 -17.62 1.25 -0.30
N ARG A 197 -18.21 2.43 -0.18
CA ARG A 197 -18.38 3.11 1.10
C ARG A 197 -19.38 2.31 1.93
N ILE A 198 -18.98 1.93 3.14
CA ILE A 198 -19.83 1.23 4.09
C ILE A 198 -20.28 2.13 5.24
N ARG A 199 -19.57 3.24 5.49
CA ARG A 199 -19.98 4.29 6.42
C ARG A 199 -19.56 5.67 5.88
N PRO A 200 -20.42 6.70 5.98
CA PRO A 200 -20.02 8.08 5.67
C PRO A 200 -18.92 8.56 6.61
N PHE A 201 -18.29 9.69 6.26
CA PHE A 201 -17.37 10.37 7.14
C PHE A 201 -18.07 10.83 8.43
N THR A 202 -17.40 10.61 9.55
CA THR A 202 -17.70 11.19 10.85
C THR A 202 -16.37 11.60 11.48
N VAL A 203 -16.37 12.70 12.23
CA VAL A 203 -15.17 13.12 12.98
C VAL A 203 -14.80 12.02 13.99
N ILE A 204 -13.50 11.74 14.11
CA ILE A 204 -12.91 10.73 14.99
C ILE A 204 -11.98 11.45 15.96
N ASN A 205 -12.46 11.70 17.18
CA ASN A 205 -11.67 12.39 18.22
C ASN A 205 -10.66 11.46 18.89
N TYR A 206 -10.94 10.16 18.95
CA TYR A 206 -10.09 9.18 19.61
C TYR A 206 -10.00 7.90 18.78
N ASP A 207 -8.80 7.36 18.68
CA ASP A 207 -8.54 6.00 18.19
C ASP A 207 -7.29 5.41 18.87
N GLU A 208 -6.76 4.30 18.36
CA GLU A 208 -5.56 3.64 18.89
C GLU A 208 -4.31 4.54 18.88
N ARG A 209 -4.34 5.66 18.15
CA ARG A 209 -3.26 6.64 18.04
C ARG A 209 -3.47 7.82 19.01
N GLY A 210 -4.48 7.75 19.88
CA GLY A 210 -4.73 8.70 20.97
C GLY A 210 -5.77 9.78 20.64
N ASN A 211 -5.67 10.93 21.31
CA ASN A 211 -6.57 12.07 21.12
C ASN A 211 -6.23 12.82 19.81
N LEU A 212 -6.96 12.52 18.74
CA LEU A 212 -6.78 13.13 17.42
C LEU A 212 -7.31 14.56 17.35
N GLU A 213 -8.33 14.91 18.14
CA GLU A 213 -8.86 16.27 18.20
C GLU A 213 -7.79 17.23 18.72
N GLN A 214 -7.18 16.91 19.85
CA GLN A 214 -6.10 17.72 20.43
C GLN A 214 -4.90 17.84 19.48
N LYS A 215 -4.44 16.74 18.89
CA LYS A 215 -3.35 16.73 17.89
C LYS A 215 -3.67 17.57 16.66
N PHE A 216 -4.95 17.65 16.29
CA PHE A 216 -5.38 18.44 15.14
C PHE A 216 -5.44 19.93 15.47
N LEU A 217 -5.89 20.29 16.68
CA LEU A 217 -5.84 21.68 17.17
C LEU A 217 -4.40 22.19 17.22
N GLU A 218 -3.46 21.37 17.69
CA GLU A 218 -2.02 21.68 17.68
C GLU A 218 -1.50 21.90 16.26
N PHE A 219 -1.81 20.99 15.33
CA PHE A 219 -1.46 21.15 13.91
C PHE A 219 -2.03 22.43 13.29
N GLN A 220 -3.26 22.81 13.64
CA GLN A 220 -3.87 24.04 13.15
C GLN A 220 -3.23 25.30 13.74
N ALA A 221 -2.75 25.25 14.98
CA ALA A 221 -2.05 26.35 15.62
C ALA A 221 -0.68 26.59 14.96
N ASP A 222 0.07 25.54 14.65
CA ASP A 222 1.40 25.62 14.01
C ASP A 222 1.37 26.15 12.57
N LYS A 223 0.19 26.17 11.93
CA LYS A 223 -0.02 26.66 10.56
C LYS A 223 -0.46 28.12 10.48
N ARG A 224 -0.69 28.77 11.62
CA ARG A 224 -1.02 30.21 11.70
C ARG A 224 0.26 31.04 11.80
#